data_AF-A0A3D9IW17-F1
#
_entry.id   AF-A0A3D9IW17-F1
#
_cell.length_a   1.000
_cell.length_b   1.000
_cell.length_c   1.000
_cell.angle_alpha   90.00
_cell.angle_beta   90.00
_cell.angle_gamma   90.00
#
_symmetry.space_group_name_H-M   'P 1'
#
loop_
_entity.id
_entity.type
_entity.pdbx_description
1 polymer ?
#
loop_
_entity_poly.entity_id
_entity_poly.type
_entity_poly.pdbx_seq_one_letter_code
_entity_poly.pdbx_strand_id
1 'polypeptide(L)'
;MITNSMISPVGLLPNINALQTTKETTPAEATESFATFLKSAIDGVAAQEQNVHKVNDQFLIGEVDENKVIIAATQAELSLSLTAQVRNKVIEAYQEIMRMQM
;
A
#
# COMPACT_ATOMS: atom_id res chain seq x y z
N MET A 1 -26.68 -67.71 13.39
CA MET A 1 -27.27 -66.36 13.50
C MET A 1 -26.18 -65.37 13.18
N ILE A 2 -26.31 -64.64 12.07
CA ILE A 2 -25.40 -63.57 11.66
C ILE A 2 -26.07 -62.26 12.07
N THR A 3 -25.53 -61.56 13.07
CA THR A 3 -26.00 -60.20 13.42
C THR A 3 -25.21 -59.19 12.62
N ASN A 4 -25.79 -58.74 11.51
CA ASN A 4 -25.32 -57.60 10.73
C ASN A 4 -25.82 -56.31 11.39
N SER A 5 -25.02 -55.74 12.30
CA SER A 5 -25.27 -54.44 12.90
C SER A 5 -24.89 -53.32 11.93
N MET A 6 -25.92 -52.84 11.22
CA MET A 6 -26.20 -51.46 10.82
C MET A 6 -25.03 -50.46 10.74
N ILE A 7 -24.83 -49.97 9.52
CA ILE A 7 -24.09 -48.78 9.10
C ILE A 7 -24.51 -47.54 9.92
N SER A 8 -23.56 -46.85 10.54
CA SER A 8 -23.78 -45.50 11.07
C SER A 8 -23.85 -44.50 9.90
N PRO A 9 -24.84 -43.58 9.86
CA PRO A 9 -24.78 -42.48 8.91
C PRO A 9 -23.63 -41.55 9.31
N VAL A 10 -22.65 -41.44 8.41
CA VAL A 10 -21.55 -40.49 8.50
C VAL A 10 -22.14 -39.08 8.51
N GLY A 11 -22.26 -38.50 9.69
CA GLY A 11 -22.54 -37.08 9.88
C GLY A 11 -21.25 -36.29 9.63
N LEU A 12 -20.97 -35.96 8.37
CA LEU A 12 -19.95 -35.00 8.01
C LEU A 12 -20.56 -34.03 6.98
N LEU A 13 -21.38 -33.11 7.48
CA LEU A 13 -21.53 -31.82 6.80
C LEU A 13 -20.34 -30.97 7.24
N PRO A 14 -19.38 -30.64 6.36
CA PRO A 14 -18.41 -29.61 6.68
C PRO A 14 -19.16 -28.30 6.89
N ASN A 15 -19.01 -27.74 8.09
CA ASN A 15 -19.45 -26.40 8.42
C ASN A 15 -18.79 -25.40 7.47
N ILE A 16 -19.53 -24.96 6.45
CA ILE A 16 -19.07 -23.98 5.44
C ILE A 16 -18.89 -22.57 6.01
N ASN A 17 -19.19 -22.31 7.30
CA ASN A 17 -18.94 -21.02 7.94
C ASN A 17 -17.47 -20.73 8.25
N ALA A 18 -16.54 -21.67 8.01
CA ALA A 18 -15.12 -21.45 8.26
C ALA A 18 -14.39 -20.69 7.11
N LEU A 19 -15.08 -20.31 6.02
CA LEU A 19 -14.47 -19.68 4.85
C LEU A 19 -14.77 -18.19 4.66
N GLN A 20 -15.47 -17.54 5.58
CA GLN A 20 -15.78 -16.11 5.44
C GLN A 20 -15.52 -15.36 6.73
N THR A 21 -14.24 -15.10 6.98
CA THR A 21 -13.85 -13.95 7.82
C THR A 21 -12.64 -13.29 7.19
N THR A 22 -12.74 -12.94 5.90
CA THR A 22 -11.99 -11.80 5.40
C THR A 22 -12.59 -10.59 6.11
N LYS A 23 -11.91 -10.14 7.18
CA LYS A 23 -12.24 -8.88 7.86
C LYS A 23 -12.35 -7.81 6.77
N GLU A 24 -13.56 -7.36 6.48
CA GLU A 24 -13.74 -6.27 5.53
C GLU A 24 -13.10 -5.02 6.14
N THR A 25 -12.03 -4.54 5.50
CA THR A 25 -11.38 -3.30 5.91
C THR A 25 -12.41 -2.19 5.82
N THR A 26 -12.68 -1.56 6.96
CA THR A 26 -13.64 -0.45 6.99
C THR A 26 -13.10 0.75 6.18
N PRO A 27 -13.98 1.61 5.63
CA PRO A 27 -13.53 2.83 4.96
C PRO A 27 -12.61 3.70 5.84
N ALA A 28 -12.80 3.64 7.17
CA ALA A 28 -11.96 4.33 8.15
C ALA A 28 -10.55 3.71 8.25
N GLU A 29 -10.43 2.39 8.38
CA GLU A 29 -9.12 1.68 8.40
C GLU A 29 -8.35 1.88 7.08
N ALA A 30 -9.05 1.89 5.94
CA ALA A 30 -8.42 2.16 4.64
C ALA A 30 -7.88 3.60 4.56
N THR A 31 -8.61 4.57 5.12
CA THR A 31 -8.20 5.99 5.17
C THR A 31 -6.98 6.19 6.06
N GLU A 32 -6.93 5.53 7.22
CA GLU A 32 -5.78 5.60 8.14
C GLU A 32 -4.51 4.97 7.55
N SER A 33 -4.65 3.81 6.91
CA SER A 33 -3.57 3.15 6.18
C SER A 33 -3.03 4.05 5.05
N PHE A 34 -3.93 4.70 4.31
CA PHE A 34 -3.54 5.66 3.28
C PHE A 34 -2.83 6.89 3.87
N ALA A 35 -3.33 7.47 4.96
CA ALA A 35 -2.69 8.62 5.59
C ALA A 35 -1.26 8.28 6.04
N THR A 36 -1.06 7.06 6.56
CA THR A 36 0.25 6.54 6.94
C THR A 36 1.16 6.35 5.72
N PHE A 37 0.64 5.76 4.64
CA PHE A 37 1.37 5.61 3.38
C PHE A 37 1.77 6.97 2.78
N LEU A 38 0.83 7.91 2.69
CA LEU A 38 1.06 9.25 2.16
C LEU A 38 2.11 9.99 3.00
N LYS A 39 2.03 9.88 4.33
CA LYS A 39 3.05 10.42 5.22
C LYS A 39 4.43 9.84 4.91
N SER A 40 4.51 8.51 4.78
CA SER A 40 5.77 7.83 4.45
C SER A 40 6.32 8.23 3.08
N ALA A 41 5.44 8.44 2.10
CA ALA A 41 5.82 8.88 0.76
C ALA A 41 6.36 10.32 0.77
N ILE A 42 5.70 11.24 1.48
CA ILE A 42 6.16 12.62 1.67
C ILE A 42 7.50 12.65 2.41
N ASP A 43 7.62 11.88 3.49
CA ASP A 43 8.87 11.76 4.24
C ASP A 43 10.00 11.19 3.36
N GLY A 44 9.67 10.28 2.43
CA GLY A 44 10.59 9.75 1.42
C GLY A 44 11.05 10.77 0.38
N VAL A 45 10.13 11.62 -0.11
CA VAL A 45 10.48 12.74 -1.00
C VAL A 45 11.39 13.74 -0.29
N ALA A 46 11.08 14.09 0.96
CA ALA A 46 11.93 14.98 1.76
C ALA A 46 13.35 14.41 1.94
N ALA A 47 13.47 13.10 2.15
CA ALA A 47 14.77 12.43 2.21
C ALA A 47 15.52 12.47 0.85
N GLN A 48 14.80 12.34 -0.27
CA GLN A 48 15.39 12.50 -1.60
C GLN A 48 15.87 13.93 -1.86
N GLU A 49 15.10 14.96 -1.48
CA GLU A 49 15.55 16.35 -1.56
C GLU A 49 16.81 16.59 -0.73
N GLN A 50 16.87 16.06 0.49
CA GLN A 50 18.08 16.15 1.30
C GLN A 50 19.27 15.46 0.64
N ASN A 51 19.05 14.34 -0.05
CA ASN A 51 20.08 13.68 -0.83
C ASN A 51 20.54 14.54 -2.02
N VAL A 52 19.63 15.22 -2.72
CA VAL A 52 19.98 16.17 -3.79
C VAL A 52 20.90 17.26 -3.23
N HIS A 53 20.58 17.83 -2.07
CA HIS A 53 21.45 18.83 -1.43
C HIS A 53 22.84 18.28 -1.12
N LYS A 54 22.94 17.07 -0.55
CA LYS A 54 24.24 16.42 -0.30
C LYS A 54 25.06 16.21 -1.57
N VAL A 55 24.44 15.66 -2.61
CA VAL A 55 25.13 15.41 -3.88
C VAL A 55 25.53 16.73 -4.54
N ASN A 56 24.72 17.77 -4.40
CA ASN A 56 25.05 19.11 -4.87
C ASN A 56 26.25 19.70 -4.12
N ASP A 57 26.30 19.58 -2.79
CA ASP A 57 27.44 20.04 -1.99
C ASP A 57 28.72 19.30 -2.38
N GLN A 58 28.63 17.98 -2.61
CA GLN A 58 29.73 17.17 -3.12
C GLN A 58 30.17 17.58 -4.53
N PHE A 59 29.23 17.99 -5.38
CA PHE A 59 29.53 18.49 -6.72
C PHE A 59 30.31 19.81 -6.65
N LEU A 60 29.92 20.73 -5.75
CA LEU A 60 30.59 22.02 -5.58
C LEU A 60 32.05 21.89 -5.11
N ILE A 61 32.38 20.83 -4.37
CA ILE A 61 33.76 20.51 -3.95
C ILE A 61 34.50 19.60 -4.95
N GLY A 62 33.85 19.19 -6.04
CA GLY A 62 34.43 18.38 -7.11
C GLY A 62 34.48 16.86 -6.83
N GLU A 63 33.75 16.37 -5.84
CA GLU A 63 33.74 14.94 -5.46
C GLU A 63 32.79 14.08 -6.30
N VAL A 64 31.79 14.68 -6.95
CA VAL A 64 30.80 13.98 -7.80
C VAL A 64 30.51 14.78 -9.07
N ASP A 65 30.13 14.09 -10.15
CA ASP A 65 29.77 14.73 -11.42
C ASP A 65 28.39 15.39 -11.39
N GLU A 66 28.20 16.43 -12.21
CA GLU A 66 26.92 17.13 -12.44
C GLU A 66 25.75 16.18 -12.76
N ASN A 67 26.03 15.08 -13.46
CA ASN A 67 25.06 14.06 -13.82
C ASN A 67 24.37 13.44 -12.60
N LYS A 68 25.06 13.32 -11.47
CA LYS A 68 24.51 12.74 -10.24
C LYS A 68 23.48 13.65 -9.58
N VAL A 69 23.73 14.97 -9.60
CA VAL A 69 22.79 15.98 -9.09
C VAL A 69 21.51 15.96 -9.91
N ILE A 70 21.63 15.95 -11.25
CA ILE A 70 20.49 15.91 -12.17
C ILE A 70 19.66 14.63 -11.99
N ILE A 71 20.31 13.47 -11.88
CA ILE A 71 19.62 12.20 -11.63
C ILE A 71 18.87 12.24 -10.29
N ALA A 72 19.51 12.71 -9.23
CA ALA A 72 18.88 12.81 -7.92
C ALA A 72 17.65 13.74 -7.94
N ALA A 73 17.78 14.90 -8.61
CA ALA A 73 16.68 15.85 -8.77
C ALA A 73 15.51 15.25 -9.56
N THR A 74 15.81 14.58 -10.69
CA THR A 74 14.80 13.90 -11.53
C THR A 74 14.07 12.81 -10.74
N GLN A 75 14.80 12.08 -9.89
CA GLN A 75 14.20 11.05 -9.04
C GLN A 75 13.23 11.64 -8.02
N ALA A 76 13.61 12.75 -7.36
CA ALA A 76 12.75 13.45 -6.41
C ALA A 76 11.47 13.97 -7.08
N GLU A 77 11.60 14.59 -8.26
CA GLU A 77 10.45 15.10 -9.03
C GLU A 77 9.49 13.98 -9.44
N LEU A 78 10.03 12.87 -9.96
CA LEU A 78 9.23 11.70 -10.35
C LEU A 78 8.50 11.09 -9.14
N SER A 79 9.19 10.94 -8.01
CA SER A 79 8.62 10.43 -6.76
C SER A 79 7.50 11.33 -6.23
N LEU A 80 7.64 12.66 -6.32
CA LEU A 80 6.60 13.61 -5.95
C LEU A 80 5.37 13.49 -6.88
N SER A 81 5.60 13.43 -8.19
CA SER A 81 4.52 13.25 -9.18
C SER A 81 3.74 11.95 -8.94
N LEU A 82 4.46 10.85 -8.70
CA LEU A 82 3.85 9.56 -8.37
C LEU A 82 3.00 9.67 -7.09
N THR A 83 3.53 10.31 -6.05
CA THR A 83 2.82 10.52 -4.78
C THR A 83 1.50 11.27 -4.99
N ALA A 84 1.52 12.31 -5.82
CA ALA A 84 0.31 13.07 -6.18
C ALA A 84 -0.72 12.22 -6.94
N GLN A 85 -0.27 11.38 -7.87
CA GLN A 85 -1.14 10.47 -8.61
C GLN A 85 -1.79 9.42 -7.70
N VAL A 86 -0.99 8.81 -6.81
CA VAL A 86 -1.51 7.84 -5.83
C VAL A 86 -2.52 8.50 -4.91
N ARG A 87 -2.25 9.71 -4.41
CA ARG A 87 -3.20 10.48 -3.61
C ARG A 87 -4.54 10.66 -4.33
N ASN A 88 -4.51 11.04 -5.60
CA ASN A 88 -5.74 11.22 -6.38
C ASN A 88 -6.51 9.90 -6.52
N LYS A 89 -5.83 8.79 -6.84
CA LYS A 89 -6.48 7.47 -6.99
C LYS A 89 -7.08 6.94 -5.70
N VAL A 90 -6.46 7.21 -4.56
CA VAL A 90 -7.02 6.79 -3.27
C VAL A 90 -8.26 7.60 -2.90
N ILE A 91 -8.28 8.90 -3.19
CA ILE A 91 -9.48 9.74 -2.99
C ILE A 91 -10.63 9.24 -3.87
N GLU A 92 -10.36 8.92 -5.14
CA GLU A 92 -11.35 8.33 -6.05
C GLU A 92 -11.89 7.00 -5.49
N ALA A 93 -11.02 6.11 -5.01
CA ALA A 93 -11.41 4.83 -4.44
C ALA A 93 -12.27 4.99 -3.16
N TYR A 94 -11.94 5.95 -2.29
CA TYR A 94 -12.75 6.28 -1.12
C TYR A 94 -14.16 6.75 -1.51
N GLN A 95 -14.25 7.64 -2.50
CA GLN A 95 -15.53 8.14 -3.00
C GLN A 95 -16.38 7.02 -3.61
N GLU A 96 -15.78 6.08 -4.33
CA GLU A 96 -16.49 4.96 -4.94
C GLU A 96 -17.04 3.98 -3.91
N ILE A 97 -16.28 3.64 -2.86
CA ILE A 97 -16.76 2.79 -1.76
C ILE A 97 -17.98 3.43 -1.07
N MET A 98 -17.95 4.75 -0.84
CA MET A 98 -19.08 5.48 -0.27
C MET A 98 -20.32 5.46 -1.18
N ARG A 99 -20.15 5.48 -2.51
CA ARG A 99 -21.26 5.36 -3.46
C ARG A 99 -21.87 3.95 -3.49
N MET A 100 -21.08 2.90 -3.25
CA MET A 100 -21.59 1.53 -3.21
C MET A 100 -22.42 1.22 -1.95
N GLN A 101 -22.19 1.94 -0.85
CA GLN A 101 -22.87 1.69 0.43
C GLN A 101 -24.17 2.48 0.62
N MET A 102 -24.45 3.46 -0.26
CA MET A 102 -25.69 4.26 -0.25
C MET A 102 -26.85 3.57 -0.97
#